data_AF-A0A813GDX0-F1
#
_entry.id   AF-A0A813GDX0-F1
#
_cell.length_a   1.000
_cell.length_b   1.000
_cell.length_c   1.000
_cell.angle_alpha   90.00
_cell.angle_beta   90.00
_cell.angle_gamma   90.00
#
_symmetry.space_group_name_H-M   'P 1'
#
loop_
_entity.id
_entity.type
_entity.pdbx_description
1 polymer ?
#
loop_
_entity_poly.entity_id
_entity_poly.type
_entity_poly.pdbx_seq_one_letter_code
_entity_poly.pdbx_strand_id
1 'polypeptide(L)'
;MWVSVLEERTCTVAVDSLVEDASCSKVRHTEAVATSHVEPQKCWLPVPPLEGVKSKKRPVIWFYLKSGAGAEGKGVLPVRSLSLSGRAVFHSLSPQEAAALLDNLTNEGVAEDSVEMHQWMVHRHASLKVMVLPEADEDPWSTIAANMPHVLVVHASSFLKESSSFRTALVTFPGALLVIAEELTPDLEELLAELAISERWPCPNVHCRRPSPPALEPFAEDHQGPIFLHDVLVRGPSSPEHYPKPWLPELMEDQLAPLYLDEFGADLGNLRQSQHGYGIKLTLMLKERVADEVPELLGFLAYKSWGGPMPCVSVCAVGVPSRFRGCGYGRALMQVAEAEAARVGEPRAPGVVRFRSLATAVGFYSRLGYHRTDEDAETEGTQESVPTGSQDSDEDAPCVPMERFCAPAGSAPPSAPRSPLQAWSPRRARHLEDGPTWLPADAFELPEAAA
;
A
#
# COMPACT_ATOMS: atom_id res chain seq x y z
N MET A 1 22.05 -11.17 45.17
CA MET A 1 21.16 -11.23 46.33
C MET A 1 20.42 -9.89 46.42
N TRP A 2 19.36 -9.76 45.64
CA TRP A 2 18.38 -8.67 45.69
C TRP A 2 17.02 -9.37 45.58
N VAL A 3 16.20 -9.21 46.60
CA VAL A 3 14.84 -9.73 46.72
C VAL A 3 13.92 -8.62 46.23
N SER A 4 13.16 -8.86 45.17
CA SER A 4 12.09 -7.96 44.75
C SER A 4 10.77 -8.63 45.06
N VAL A 5 10.03 -7.96 45.95
CA VAL A 5 8.70 -8.30 46.45
C VAL A 5 7.70 -8.18 45.31
N LEU A 6 6.96 -9.26 45.01
CA LEU A 6 5.73 -9.20 44.22
C LEU A 6 4.59 -8.76 45.16
N GLU A 7 4.08 -7.55 44.95
CA GLU A 7 2.77 -7.15 45.48
C GLU A 7 1.68 -7.64 44.52
N GLU A 8 0.90 -8.63 44.95
CA GLU A 8 -0.37 -9.00 44.33
C GLU A 8 -1.38 -7.86 44.56
N ARG A 9 -1.71 -7.10 43.51
CA ARG A 9 -2.85 -6.19 43.52
C ARG A 9 -4.08 -6.93 43.02
N THR A 10 -4.94 -7.34 43.94
CA THR A 10 -6.31 -7.75 43.67
C THR A 10 -7.16 -6.51 43.36
N CYS A 11 -7.64 -6.39 42.13
CA CYS A 11 -8.64 -5.40 41.76
C CYS A 11 -10.03 -5.88 42.21
N THR A 12 -10.56 -5.33 43.29
CA THR A 12 -11.98 -5.42 43.63
C THR A 12 -12.74 -4.31 42.89
N VAL A 13 -13.57 -4.70 41.92
CA VAL A 13 -14.54 -3.78 41.30
C VAL A 13 -15.74 -3.68 42.22
N ALA A 14 -15.90 -2.53 42.87
CA ALA A 14 -17.12 -2.18 43.59
C ALA A 14 -18.19 -1.77 42.58
N VAL A 15 -19.31 -2.49 42.55
CA VAL A 15 -20.51 -2.11 41.81
C VAL A 15 -21.42 -1.38 42.79
N ASP A 16 -21.42 -0.06 42.76
CA ASP A 16 -22.39 0.76 43.48
C ASP A 16 -23.70 0.81 42.66
N SER A 17 -24.68 0.01 43.06
CA SER A 17 -26.07 0.15 42.62
C SER A 17 -26.85 0.96 43.66
N LEU A 18 -27.13 2.22 43.33
CA LEU A 18 -28.14 3.05 44.03
C LEU A 18 -29.54 2.65 43.54
N VAL A 19 -30.33 2.02 44.42
CA VAL A 19 -31.80 1.99 44.31
C VAL A 19 -32.36 2.21 45.71
N GLU A 20 -33.11 3.30 45.87
CA GLU A 20 -33.82 3.67 47.09
C GLU A 20 -35.03 2.76 47.36
N ASP A 21 -35.29 2.57 48.65
CA ASP A 21 -36.27 1.71 49.29
C ASP A 21 -37.75 1.98 48.94
N ALA A 22 -38.53 0.88 48.88
CA ALA A 22 -39.77 0.77 49.65
C ALA A 22 -40.25 -0.69 49.84
N SER A 23 -40.48 -1.04 51.11
CA SER A 23 -41.43 -2.06 51.60
C SER A 23 -40.99 -3.54 51.71
N CYS A 24 -40.48 -3.87 52.89
CA CYS A 24 -40.91 -4.96 53.79
C CYS A 24 -41.50 -6.26 53.17
N SER A 25 -40.66 -7.29 53.04
CA SER A 25 -41.01 -8.65 53.48
C SER A 25 -39.75 -9.50 53.67
N LYS A 26 -39.70 -10.26 54.77
CA LYS A 26 -38.61 -11.18 55.11
C LYS A 26 -38.51 -12.30 54.07
N VAL A 27 -37.54 -12.21 53.17
CA VAL A 27 -37.09 -13.31 52.31
C VAL A 27 -35.72 -13.75 52.80
N ARG A 28 -35.57 -15.04 53.10
CA ARG A 28 -34.27 -15.66 53.40
C ARG A 28 -33.44 -15.64 52.12
N HIS A 29 -32.46 -14.75 52.04
CA HIS A 29 -31.39 -14.84 51.05
C HIS A 29 -30.46 -16.00 51.42
N THR A 30 -30.58 -17.11 50.70
CA THR A 30 -29.46 -18.03 50.50
C THR A 30 -28.52 -17.36 49.50
N GLU A 31 -27.44 -16.75 49.99
CA GLU A 31 -26.32 -16.33 49.16
C GLU A 31 -25.66 -17.59 48.58
N ALA A 32 -26.08 -17.97 47.38
CA ALA A 32 -25.26 -18.78 46.51
C ALA A 32 -24.16 -17.84 45.99
N VAL A 33 -22.99 -17.88 46.63
CA VAL A 33 -21.76 -17.29 46.11
C VAL A 33 -21.44 -18.05 44.82
N ALA A 34 -21.96 -17.56 43.71
CA ALA A 34 -21.47 -17.94 42.39
C ALA A 34 -20.06 -17.37 42.28
N THR A 35 -19.06 -18.17 42.66
CA THR A 35 -17.68 -17.96 42.23
C THR A 35 -17.68 -18.07 40.72
N SER A 36 -17.97 -16.97 40.02
CA SER A 36 -17.59 -16.84 38.63
C SER A 36 -16.07 -16.96 38.63
N HIS A 37 -15.58 -18.08 38.12
CA HIS A 37 -14.19 -18.20 37.73
C HIS A 37 -13.99 -17.15 36.63
N VAL A 38 -13.63 -15.94 37.03
CA VAL A 38 -13.06 -14.96 36.11
C VAL A 38 -11.74 -15.58 35.72
N GLU A 39 -11.73 -16.28 34.57
CA GLU A 39 -10.49 -16.70 33.96
C GLU A 39 -9.60 -15.46 33.87
N PRO A 40 -8.39 -15.50 34.46
CA PRO A 40 -7.51 -14.35 34.42
C PRO A 40 -7.34 -13.97 32.95
N GLN A 41 -7.84 -12.77 32.59
CA GLN A 41 -7.64 -12.23 31.26
C GLN A 41 -6.13 -12.27 31.01
N LYS A 42 -5.71 -13.16 30.11
CA LYS A 42 -4.32 -13.33 29.71
C LYS A 42 -3.92 -12.07 28.95
N CYS A 43 -3.62 -11.00 29.67
CA CYS A 43 -3.09 -9.78 29.11
C CYS A 43 -1.70 -10.08 28.55
N TRP A 44 -1.48 -9.74 27.28
CA TRP A 44 -0.18 -9.83 26.66
C TRP A 44 0.84 -9.00 27.46
N LEU A 45 1.94 -9.62 27.85
CA LEU A 45 3.09 -8.86 28.29
C LEU A 45 3.61 -8.05 27.09
N PRO A 46 4.07 -6.80 27.32
CA PRO A 46 4.64 -6.00 26.24
C PRO A 46 5.83 -6.74 25.64
N VAL A 47 5.83 -6.89 24.31
CA VAL A 47 6.95 -7.48 23.57
C VAL A 47 8.21 -6.66 23.87
N PRO A 48 9.32 -7.30 24.25
CA PRO A 48 10.55 -6.58 24.54
C PRO A 48 10.99 -5.73 23.35
N PRO A 49 11.58 -4.54 23.58
CA PRO A 49 12.06 -3.71 22.49
C PRO A 49 13.19 -4.43 21.74
N LEU A 50 13.17 -4.37 20.41
CA LEU A 50 14.30 -4.84 19.60
C LEU A 50 15.44 -3.83 19.69
N GLU A 51 16.63 -4.33 20.05
CA GLU A 51 17.84 -3.51 20.11
C GLU A 51 18.12 -2.88 18.74
N GLY A 52 18.36 -1.56 18.69
CA GLY A 52 18.62 -0.86 17.42
C GLY A 52 17.39 -0.50 16.58
N VAL A 53 16.18 -0.99 16.90
CA VAL A 53 14.94 -0.63 16.19
C VAL A 53 14.21 0.48 16.94
N LYS A 54 14.37 1.72 16.47
CA LYS A 54 13.78 2.92 17.11
C LYS A 54 12.29 3.12 16.81
N SER A 55 11.74 2.48 15.79
CA SER A 55 10.35 2.66 15.36
C SER A 55 9.71 1.32 14.99
N LYS A 56 8.48 1.11 15.46
CA LYS A 56 7.69 -0.09 15.15
C LYS A 56 7.33 -0.20 13.66
N LYS A 57 7.34 0.93 12.94
CA LYS A 57 7.06 0.99 11.50
C LYS A 57 8.24 0.51 10.65
N ARG A 58 9.45 0.42 11.20
CA ARG A 58 10.61 -0.06 10.44
C ARG A 58 10.46 -1.55 10.12
N PRO A 59 10.78 -1.97 8.90
CA PRO A 59 10.78 -3.39 8.56
C PRO A 59 11.82 -4.15 9.38
N VAL A 60 11.44 -5.31 9.87
CA VAL A 60 12.26 -6.24 10.68
C VAL A 60 12.47 -7.58 10.01
N ILE A 61 11.62 -7.93 9.04
CA ILE A 61 11.82 -9.06 8.12
C ILE A 61 11.73 -8.54 6.69
N TRP A 62 12.66 -8.97 5.84
CA TRP A 62 12.61 -8.76 4.40
C TRP A 62 12.59 -10.10 3.69
N PHE A 63 11.65 -10.25 2.76
CA PHE A 63 11.49 -11.43 1.94
C PHE A 63 11.96 -11.12 0.52
N TYR A 64 12.85 -11.97 0.02
CA TYR A 64 13.34 -11.91 -1.34
C TYR A 64 13.09 -13.26 -1.99
N LEU A 65 12.47 -13.25 -3.17
CA LEU A 65 12.38 -14.46 -3.98
C LEU A 65 13.52 -14.47 -5.00
N LYS A 66 14.44 -15.41 -4.85
CA LYS A 66 15.50 -15.61 -5.83
C LYS A 66 14.94 -16.46 -6.97
N SER A 67 14.66 -15.82 -8.11
CA SER A 67 14.27 -16.55 -9.32
C SER A 67 15.46 -17.36 -9.83
N GLY A 68 15.40 -18.68 -9.67
CA GLY A 68 16.42 -19.60 -10.13
C GLY A 68 16.10 -20.12 -11.52
N ALA A 69 16.70 -19.54 -12.56
CA ALA A 69 17.21 -20.23 -13.76
C ALA A 69 17.49 -19.26 -14.92
N GLY A 70 18.77 -19.22 -15.34
CA GLY A 70 19.09 -19.60 -16.72
C GLY A 70 18.78 -18.65 -17.88
N ALA A 71 18.87 -17.33 -17.74
CA ALA A 71 19.11 -16.42 -18.87
C ALA A 71 19.41 -15.00 -18.34
N GLU A 72 20.70 -14.65 -18.23
CA GLU A 72 21.34 -13.30 -18.15
C GLU A 72 20.65 -12.10 -17.46
N GLY A 73 19.55 -12.27 -16.74
CA GLY A 73 18.82 -11.19 -16.09
C GLY A 73 18.62 -11.52 -14.63
N LYS A 74 19.58 -11.16 -13.76
CA LYS A 74 19.41 -11.12 -12.30
C LYS A 74 18.34 -10.10 -11.93
N GLY A 75 17.06 -10.46 -12.08
CA GLY A 75 15.94 -9.68 -11.57
C GLY A 75 15.67 -10.08 -10.13
N VAL A 76 16.01 -9.21 -9.18
CA VAL A 76 15.52 -9.36 -7.81
C VAL A 76 14.03 -9.02 -7.85
N LEU A 77 13.18 -10.01 -7.54
CA LEU A 77 11.72 -9.85 -7.45
C LEU A 77 11.34 -8.89 -6.30
N PRO A 78 10.10 -8.35 -6.29
CA PRO A 78 9.71 -7.33 -5.32
C PRO A 78 9.99 -7.78 -3.89
N VAL A 79 10.74 -6.95 -3.17
CA VAL A 79 11.00 -7.11 -1.74
C VAL A 79 9.69 -6.88 -0.99
N ARG A 80 9.22 -7.90 -0.26
CA ARG A 80 8.18 -7.72 0.76
C ARG A 80 8.87 -7.48 2.09
N SER A 81 8.25 -6.69 2.96
CA SER A 81 8.85 -6.38 4.26
C SER A 81 7.80 -6.32 5.35
N LEU A 82 8.05 -6.99 6.47
CA LEU A 82 7.18 -7.00 7.64
C LEU A 82 7.75 -6.08 8.71
N SER A 83 6.95 -5.17 9.26
CA SER A 83 7.30 -4.32 10.41
C SER A 83 6.90 -4.98 11.74
N LEU A 84 7.33 -4.45 12.89
CA LEU A 84 7.03 -5.02 14.21
C LEU A 84 5.54 -5.01 14.58
N SER A 85 4.76 -4.13 13.97
CA SER A 85 3.31 -4.07 14.12
C SER A 85 2.57 -4.50 12.85
N GLY A 86 3.30 -5.05 11.88
CA GLY A 86 2.75 -5.46 10.59
C GLY A 86 1.85 -6.68 10.74
N ARG A 87 0.77 -6.70 9.98
CA ARG A 87 -0.14 -7.83 9.86
C ARG A 87 -0.30 -8.16 8.39
N ALA A 88 0.22 -9.31 7.98
CA ALA A 88 0.28 -9.70 6.58
C ALA A 88 -0.13 -11.16 6.37
N VAL A 89 -0.58 -11.47 5.16
CA VAL A 89 -0.81 -12.84 4.71
C VAL A 89 0.00 -13.12 3.45
N PHE A 90 0.79 -14.19 3.47
CA PHE A 90 1.24 -14.84 2.24
C PHE A 90 0.17 -15.82 1.79
N HIS A 91 -0.26 -15.71 0.54
CA HIS A 91 -1.24 -16.62 -0.04
C HIS A 91 -0.78 -17.15 -1.41
N SER A 92 -1.48 -18.16 -1.93
CA SER A 92 -1.15 -18.79 -3.22
C SER A 92 0.22 -19.46 -3.22
N LEU A 93 0.65 -19.98 -2.07
CA LEU A 93 1.86 -20.78 -1.94
C LEU A 93 1.53 -22.25 -2.19
N SER A 94 2.39 -22.96 -2.92
CA SER A 94 2.36 -24.42 -2.89
C SER A 94 2.76 -24.93 -1.50
N PRO A 95 2.34 -26.14 -1.08
CA PRO A 95 2.75 -26.72 0.20
C PRO A 95 4.27 -26.75 0.40
N GLN A 96 5.03 -26.95 -0.68
CA GLN A 96 6.50 -26.95 -0.67
C GLN A 96 7.07 -25.54 -0.42
N GLU A 97 6.51 -24.51 -1.07
CA GLU A 97 6.94 -23.13 -0.85
C GLU A 97 6.55 -22.62 0.54
N ALA A 98 5.38 -23.00 1.05
CA ALA A 98 4.97 -22.71 2.41
C ALA A 98 5.93 -23.34 3.43
N ALA A 99 6.27 -24.62 3.26
CA ALA A 99 7.25 -25.32 4.10
C ALA A 99 8.65 -24.67 4.01
N ALA A 100 9.11 -24.32 2.81
CA ALA A 100 10.40 -23.64 2.63
C ALA A 100 10.43 -22.25 3.27
N LEU A 101 9.34 -21.48 3.16
CA LEU A 101 9.24 -20.16 3.79
C LEU A 101 9.26 -20.29 5.33
N LEU A 102 8.54 -21.27 5.87
CA LEU A 102 8.54 -21.57 7.30
C LEU A 102 9.93 -21.96 7.80
N ASP A 103 10.63 -22.83 7.08
CA ASP A 103 11.99 -23.26 7.41
C ASP A 103 12.98 -22.09 7.40
N ASN A 104 12.89 -21.19 6.41
CA ASN A 104 13.72 -19.97 6.37
C ASN A 104 13.40 -18.97 7.50
N LEU A 105 12.15 -18.95 7.99
CA LEU A 105 11.75 -18.10 9.11
C LEU A 105 12.27 -18.60 10.45
N THR A 106 12.46 -19.91 10.61
CA THR A 106 12.94 -20.54 11.85
C THR A 106 14.46 -20.67 11.90
N ASN A 107 15.12 -21.08 10.81
CA ASN A 107 16.54 -21.46 10.81
C ASN A 107 17.52 -20.29 11.00
N GLU A 108 18.17 -20.19 12.17
CA GLU A 108 19.07 -19.10 12.59
C GLU A 108 20.33 -18.93 11.72
N GLY A 109 20.59 -19.86 10.82
CA GLY A 109 21.73 -19.81 9.91
C GLY A 109 21.29 -19.65 8.45
N VAL A 110 21.83 -18.64 7.78
CA VAL A 110 21.85 -18.59 6.30
C VAL A 110 22.77 -19.72 5.84
N ALA A 111 22.21 -20.87 5.48
CA ALA A 111 22.98 -21.89 4.77
C ALA A 111 23.22 -21.39 3.34
N GLU A 112 24.44 -20.90 3.06
CA GLU A 112 24.82 -20.37 1.74
C GLU A 112 24.91 -21.45 0.63
N ASP A 113 24.78 -22.74 0.97
CA ASP A 113 25.24 -23.85 0.11
C ASP A 113 24.16 -24.89 -0.31
N SER A 114 22.90 -24.51 -0.53
CA SER A 114 21.97 -25.41 -1.25
C SER A 114 21.24 -24.73 -2.40
N VAL A 115 21.64 -25.08 -3.63
CA VAL A 115 21.02 -24.61 -4.87
C VAL A 115 19.82 -25.49 -5.21
N GLU A 116 18.64 -25.08 -4.72
CA GLU A 116 17.37 -25.53 -5.26
C GLU A 116 16.59 -24.36 -5.88
N MET A 117 15.72 -24.72 -6.82
CA MET A 117 14.92 -23.81 -7.62
C MET A 117 13.85 -23.17 -6.71
N HIS A 118 13.85 -21.83 -6.57
CA HIS A 118 12.93 -21.00 -5.76
C HIS A 118 13.25 -20.86 -4.26
N GLN A 119 14.50 -20.51 -3.95
CA GLN A 119 14.87 -20.18 -2.59
C GLN A 119 14.32 -18.81 -2.17
N TRP A 120 13.41 -18.81 -1.19
CA TRP A 120 13.13 -17.63 -0.39
C TRP A 120 14.38 -17.27 0.40
N MET A 121 14.87 -16.04 0.26
CA MET A 121 15.86 -15.48 1.17
C MET A 121 15.12 -14.60 2.15
N VAL A 122 15.25 -14.92 3.43
CA VAL A 122 14.64 -14.18 4.52
C VAL A 122 15.74 -13.48 5.29
N HIS A 123 15.78 -12.16 5.22
CA HIS A 123 16.65 -11.36 6.10
C HIS A 123 15.82 -10.93 7.30
N ARG A 124 16.36 -11.13 8.49
CA ARG A 124 15.68 -10.83 9.75
C ARG A 124 16.62 -10.08 10.68
N HIS A 125 16.04 -9.22 11.50
CA HIS A 125 16.78 -8.54 12.55
C HIS A 125 17.38 -9.56 13.52
N ALA A 126 18.64 -9.40 13.94
CA ALA A 126 19.39 -10.43 14.68
C ALA A 126 18.76 -10.81 16.03
N SER A 127 18.10 -9.87 16.70
CA SER A 127 17.41 -10.09 17.98
C SER A 127 15.93 -10.49 17.82
N LEU A 128 15.47 -10.74 16.59
CA LEU A 128 14.07 -11.01 16.31
C LEU A 128 13.70 -12.45 16.70
N LYS A 129 12.85 -12.57 17.71
CA LYS A 129 12.20 -13.85 18.04
C LYS A 129 11.01 -14.07 17.10
N VAL A 130 11.14 -15.06 16.22
CA VAL A 130 10.07 -15.55 15.36
C VAL A 130 9.57 -16.87 15.92
N MET A 131 8.26 -17.05 16.05
CA MET A 131 7.66 -18.30 16.47
C MET A 131 6.66 -18.76 15.42
N VAL A 132 6.85 -20.00 14.95
CA VAL A 132 5.90 -20.69 14.08
C VAL A 132 5.00 -21.54 14.97
N LEU A 133 3.69 -21.40 14.83
CA LEU A 133 2.74 -22.26 15.54
C LEU A 133 2.60 -23.60 14.82
N PRO A 134 2.82 -24.73 15.52
CA PRO A 134 2.57 -26.05 14.96
C PRO A 134 1.07 -26.28 14.76
N GLU A 135 0.70 -27.16 13.82
CA GLU A 135 -0.71 -27.42 13.49
C GLU A 135 -1.50 -28.18 14.57
N ALA A 136 -0.84 -28.75 15.59
CA ALA A 136 -1.44 -29.78 16.46
C ALA A 136 -0.97 -29.70 17.92
N ASP A 137 -0.81 -28.50 18.48
CA ASP A 137 -0.49 -28.35 19.91
C ASP A 137 -1.79 -28.15 20.71
N GLU A 138 -1.95 -28.88 21.83
CA GLU A 138 -3.16 -28.81 22.65
C GLU A 138 -3.26 -27.52 23.47
N ASP A 139 -2.15 -26.79 23.65
CA ASP A 139 -2.15 -25.45 24.27
C ASP A 139 -1.05 -24.53 23.70
N PRO A 140 -1.24 -23.98 22.49
CA PRO A 140 -0.27 -23.06 21.90
C PRO A 140 -0.05 -21.81 22.77
N TRP A 141 -0.97 -21.49 23.68
CA TRP A 141 -0.90 -20.28 24.50
C TRP A 141 0.21 -20.29 25.52
N SER A 142 0.37 -21.41 26.24
CA SER A 142 1.47 -21.52 27.22
C SER A 142 2.81 -21.35 26.51
N THR A 143 2.95 -21.93 25.32
CA THR A 143 4.15 -21.83 24.50
C THR A 143 4.39 -20.40 23.99
N ILE A 144 3.36 -19.71 23.48
CA ILE A 144 3.51 -18.32 23.02
C ILE A 144 3.85 -17.38 24.19
N ALA A 145 3.14 -17.52 25.31
CA ALA A 145 3.35 -16.70 26.49
C ALA A 145 4.76 -16.90 27.08
N ALA A 146 5.26 -18.13 27.08
CA ALA A 146 6.60 -18.45 27.57
C ALA A 146 7.71 -17.87 26.67
N ASN A 147 7.50 -17.83 25.35
CA ASN A 147 8.53 -17.42 24.40
C ASN A 147 8.52 -15.91 24.10
N MET A 148 7.36 -15.25 24.24
CA MET A 148 7.12 -13.84 23.91
C MET A 148 7.72 -13.46 22.53
N PRO A 149 7.23 -14.06 21.43
CA PRO A 149 7.76 -13.77 20.11
C PRO A 149 7.47 -12.32 19.68
N HIS A 150 8.33 -11.77 18.83
CA HIS A 150 8.08 -10.49 18.17
C HIS A 150 7.23 -10.68 16.92
N VAL A 151 7.38 -11.83 16.25
CA VAL A 151 6.62 -12.21 15.07
C VAL A 151 6.03 -13.58 15.30
N LEU A 152 4.72 -13.68 15.14
CA LEU A 152 3.99 -14.94 15.19
C LEU A 152 3.63 -15.34 13.76
N VAL A 153 4.01 -16.56 13.38
CA VAL A 153 3.74 -17.12 12.06
C VAL A 153 2.76 -18.26 12.22
N VAL A 154 1.67 -18.20 11.45
CA VAL A 154 0.51 -19.08 11.61
C VAL A 154 0.12 -19.65 10.28
N HIS A 155 -0.08 -20.97 10.21
CA HIS A 155 -0.61 -21.62 9.02
C HIS A 155 -2.15 -21.53 9.02
N ALA A 156 -2.74 -21.13 7.89
CA ALA A 156 -4.18 -20.88 7.79
C ALA A 156 -5.01 -22.15 8.04
N SER A 157 -4.51 -23.33 7.64
CA SER A 157 -5.18 -24.63 7.85
C SER A 157 -5.39 -24.95 9.33
N SER A 158 -4.44 -24.55 10.19
CA SER A 158 -4.52 -24.73 11.64
C SER A 158 -5.58 -23.80 12.20
N PHE A 159 -5.56 -22.54 11.74
CA PHE A 159 -6.42 -21.47 12.27
C PHE A 159 -7.92 -21.70 12.10
N LEU A 160 -8.32 -22.29 10.97
CA LEU A 160 -9.72 -22.53 10.66
C LEU A 160 -10.36 -23.57 11.61
N LYS A 161 -9.56 -24.41 12.26
CA LYS A 161 -10.04 -25.46 13.17
C LYS A 161 -10.05 -25.03 14.64
N GLU A 162 -9.41 -23.91 14.96
CA GLU A 162 -9.19 -23.46 16.33
C GLU A 162 -10.41 -22.77 16.95
N SER A 163 -10.43 -22.74 18.29
CA SER A 163 -11.50 -22.13 19.09
C SER A 163 -11.57 -20.60 18.92
N SER A 164 -12.73 -20.01 19.24
CA SER A 164 -12.93 -18.55 19.27
C SER A 164 -11.98 -17.83 20.25
N SER A 165 -11.60 -18.50 21.34
CA SER A 165 -10.62 -17.97 22.29
C SER A 165 -9.25 -17.79 21.63
N PHE A 166 -8.89 -18.68 20.70
CA PHE A 166 -7.61 -18.60 20.03
C PHE A 166 -7.53 -17.38 19.09
N ARG A 167 -8.62 -17.15 18.33
CA ARG A 167 -8.76 -15.98 17.45
C ARG A 167 -8.69 -14.66 18.20
N THR A 168 -9.42 -14.56 19.31
CA THR A 168 -9.44 -13.37 20.19
C THR A 168 -8.03 -12.99 20.66
N ALA A 169 -7.23 -13.99 21.00
CA ALA A 169 -5.88 -13.75 21.47
C ALA A 169 -4.93 -13.34 20.33
N LEU A 170 -5.07 -13.86 19.11
CA LEU A 170 -4.35 -13.32 17.94
C LEU A 170 -4.74 -11.88 17.59
N VAL A 171 -6.03 -11.54 17.67
CA VAL A 171 -6.50 -10.16 17.46
C VAL A 171 -5.76 -9.21 18.39
N THR A 172 -5.56 -9.60 19.65
CA THR A 172 -4.90 -8.79 20.67
C THR A 172 -3.37 -8.92 20.71
N PHE A 173 -2.76 -9.76 19.85
CA PHE A 173 -1.32 -9.96 19.82
C PHE A 173 -0.59 -8.63 19.50
N PRO A 174 0.31 -8.16 20.38
CA PRO A 174 0.97 -6.85 20.23
C PRO A 174 2.14 -6.83 19.24
N GLY A 175 2.60 -8.00 18.77
CA GLY A 175 3.68 -8.13 17.79
C GLY A 175 3.17 -8.21 16.35
N ALA A 176 4.07 -8.59 15.45
CA ALA A 176 3.75 -8.76 14.03
C ALA A 176 3.09 -10.13 13.80
N LEU A 177 2.05 -10.16 12.96
CA LEU A 177 1.35 -11.39 12.62
C LEU A 177 1.56 -11.70 11.14
N LEU A 178 2.03 -12.91 10.85
CA LEU A 178 2.19 -13.42 9.49
C LEU A 178 1.35 -14.68 9.32
N VAL A 179 0.37 -14.62 8.44
CA VAL A 179 -0.43 -15.79 8.06
C VAL A 179 0.13 -16.39 6.77
N ILE A 180 0.30 -17.71 6.73
CA ILE A 180 0.69 -18.45 5.53
C ILE A 180 -0.51 -19.29 5.09
N ALA A 181 -0.96 -19.06 3.87
CA ALA A 181 -2.11 -19.72 3.28
C ALA A 181 -1.77 -20.29 1.91
N GLU A 182 -2.25 -21.50 1.62
CA GLU A 182 -2.19 -22.07 0.28
C GLU A 182 -3.16 -21.35 -0.66
N GLU A 183 -4.38 -21.08 -0.19
CA GLU A 183 -5.45 -20.42 -0.96
C GLU A 183 -6.27 -19.48 -0.08
N LEU A 184 -6.83 -18.41 -0.68
CA LEU A 184 -7.77 -17.51 -0.02
C LEU A 184 -9.20 -18.04 -0.17
N THR A 185 -9.70 -18.73 0.86
CA THR A 185 -11.10 -19.14 0.94
C THR A 185 -11.96 -18.04 1.57
N PRO A 186 -13.30 -18.03 1.35
CA PRO A 186 -14.19 -17.05 1.99
C PRO A 186 -14.08 -17.06 3.53
N ASP A 187 -13.95 -18.23 4.13
CA ASP A 187 -13.78 -18.37 5.59
C ASP A 187 -12.46 -17.75 6.06
N LEU A 188 -11.40 -17.90 5.26
CA LEU A 188 -10.10 -17.26 5.55
C LEU A 188 -10.19 -15.74 5.34
N GLU A 189 -10.95 -15.26 4.36
CA GLU A 189 -11.14 -13.81 4.14
C GLU A 189 -11.84 -13.14 5.32
N GLU A 190 -12.91 -13.74 5.84
CA GLU A 190 -13.61 -13.28 7.05
C GLU A 190 -12.66 -13.22 8.26
N LEU A 191 -11.83 -14.25 8.39
CA LEU A 191 -10.85 -14.37 9.44
C LEU A 191 -9.70 -13.35 9.34
N LEU A 192 -9.18 -13.12 8.13
CA LEU A 192 -8.15 -12.10 7.90
C LEU A 192 -8.70 -10.70 8.23
N ALA A 193 -9.98 -10.46 7.95
CA ALA A 193 -10.66 -9.24 8.35
C ALA A 193 -10.80 -9.13 9.89
N GLU A 194 -11.19 -10.21 10.57
CA GLU A 194 -11.23 -10.27 12.05
C GLU A 194 -9.86 -9.95 12.67
N LEU A 195 -8.78 -10.47 12.06
CA LEU A 195 -7.40 -10.24 12.48
C LEU A 195 -6.84 -8.87 12.05
N ALA A 196 -7.62 -8.02 11.39
CA ALA A 196 -7.18 -6.75 10.83
C ALA A 196 -5.92 -6.87 9.95
N ILE A 197 -5.81 -7.95 9.17
CA ILE A 197 -4.73 -8.15 8.20
C ILE A 197 -5.04 -7.37 6.93
N SER A 198 -4.32 -6.28 6.71
CA SER A 198 -4.49 -5.40 5.55
C SER A 198 -3.52 -5.72 4.41
N GLU A 199 -2.35 -6.26 4.73
CA GLU A 199 -1.33 -6.56 3.72
C GLU A 199 -1.49 -7.98 3.16
N ARG A 200 -1.67 -8.08 1.84
CA ARG A 200 -1.80 -9.35 1.12
C ARG A 200 -0.64 -9.51 0.16
N TRP A 201 0.11 -10.59 0.35
CA TRP A 201 1.29 -10.90 -0.43
C TRP A 201 1.03 -12.18 -1.21
N PRO A 202 0.56 -12.08 -2.47
CA PRO A 202 0.50 -13.27 -3.32
C PRO A 202 1.92 -13.80 -3.50
N CYS A 203 2.09 -15.12 -3.42
CA CYS A 203 3.27 -15.75 -4.00
C CYS A 203 3.28 -15.35 -5.48
N PRO A 204 4.38 -14.74 -5.98
CA PRO A 204 4.47 -14.44 -7.40
C PRO A 204 4.56 -15.79 -8.11
N ASN A 205 3.40 -16.28 -8.57
CA ASN A 205 3.30 -17.48 -9.38
C ASN A 205 4.40 -17.42 -10.44
N VAL A 206 5.32 -18.38 -10.45
CA VAL A 206 6.44 -18.42 -11.41
C VAL A 206 5.93 -18.63 -12.85
N HIS A 207 4.65 -19.01 -12.99
CA HIS A 207 3.94 -18.99 -14.26
C HIS A 207 3.52 -17.59 -14.74
N CYS A 208 3.61 -16.55 -13.89
CA CYS A 208 3.78 -15.19 -14.35
C CYS A 208 5.23 -15.02 -14.84
N ARG A 209 5.55 -15.65 -15.98
CA ARG A 209 6.73 -15.29 -16.76
C ARG A 209 6.80 -13.77 -16.80
N ARG A 210 7.95 -13.22 -16.39
CA ARG A 210 8.34 -11.84 -16.69
C ARG A 210 7.89 -11.57 -18.13
N PRO A 211 6.92 -10.68 -18.40
CA PRO A 211 6.66 -10.35 -19.77
C PRO A 211 7.96 -9.72 -20.25
N SER A 212 8.66 -10.40 -21.16
CA SER A 212 9.48 -9.71 -22.14
C SER A 212 8.63 -8.53 -22.64
N PRO A 213 9.18 -7.30 -22.73
CA PRO A 213 8.43 -6.17 -23.26
C PRO A 213 7.79 -6.66 -24.57
N PRO A 214 6.45 -6.64 -24.67
CA PRO A 214 5.77 -7.48 -25.64
C PRO A 214 6.24 -7.11 -27.05
N ALA A 215 6.97 -8.03 -27.69
CA ALA A 215 6.73 -8.25 -29.10
C ALA A 215 5.29 -8.77 -29.16
N LEU A 216 4.41 -7.93 -29.70
CA LEU A 216 2.99 -8.18 -29.88
C LEU A 216 2.80 -9.47 -30.71
N GLU A 217 2.69 -10.60 -30.02
CA GLU A 217 2.24 -11.87 -30.58
C GLU A 217 1.08 -12.39 -29.71
N PRO A 218 0.06 -13.00 -30.32
CA PRO A 218 -1.27 -13.12 -29.76
C PRO A 218 -1.34 -14.26 -28.75
N PHE A 219 -1.70 -13.94 -27.50
CA PHE A 219 -2.14 -14.94 -26.53
C PHE A 219 -3.58 -15.35 -26.82
N ALA A 220 -3.82 -16.66 -26.77
CA ALA A 220 -5.11 -17.28 -26.94
C ALA A 220 -6.07 -16.91 -25.78
N GLU A 221 -7.16 -16.25 -26.16
CA GLU A 221 -8.55 -16.32 -25.67
C GLU A 221 -8.77 -16.70 -24.18
N ASP A 222 -8.92 -15.66 -23.34
CA ASP A 222 -9.79 -15.53 -22.13
C ASP A 222 -9.17 -14.74 -20.96
N HIS A 223 -7.95 -14.21 -21.12
CA HIS A 223 -7.36 -13.24 -20.18
C HIS A 223 -7.31 -11.84 -20.79
N GLN A 224 -8.47 -11.19 -20.90
CA GLN A 224 -8.50 -9.78 -21.27
C GLN A 224 -7.82 -8.97 -20.15
N GLY A 225 -6.80 -8.22 -20.54
CA GLY A 225 -6.08 -7.35 -19.63
C GLY A 225 -6.94 -6.18 -19.13
N PRO A 226 -6.37 -5.36 -18.24
CA PRO A 226 -7.05 -4.16 -17.75
C PRO A 226 -7.39 -3.20 -18.90
N ILE A 227 -8.54 -2.56 -18.81
CA ILE A 227 -9.03 -1.59 -19.79
C ILE A 227 -8.61 -0.19 -19.36
N PHE A 228 -8.08 0.62 -20.27
CA PHE A 228 -7.75 2.01 -20.02
C PHE A 228 -8.79 2.94 -20.65
N LEU A 229 -9.35 3.84 -19.85
CA LEU A 229 -10.10 4.99 -20.34
C LEU A 229 -9.25 6.24 -20.21
N HIS A 230 -8.87 6.83 -21.34
CA HIS A 230 -8.05 8.03 -21.40
C HIS A 230 -8.90 9.30 -21.48
N ASP A 231 -8.30 10.43 -21.09
CA ASP A 231 -8.86 11.77 -21.19
C ASP A 231 -10.29 11.90 -20.63
N VAL A 232 -10.54 11.23 -19.50
CA VAL A 232 -11.84 11.27 -18.82
C VAL A 232 -12.05 12.63 -18.16
N LEU A 233 -13.20 13.27 -18.42
CA LEU A 233 -13.55 14.54 -17.81
C LEU A 233 -14.38 14.32 -16.55
N VAL A 234 -13.95 14.87 -15.42
CA VAL A 234 -14.72 14.89 -14.17
C VAL A 234 -15.79 15.96 -14.30
N ARG A 235 -17.06 15.56 -14.17
CA ARG A 235 -18.21 16.46 -14.30
C ARG A 235 -18.81 16.79 -12.96
N GLY A 236 -19.43 17.97 -12.88
CA GLY A 236 -20.15 18.40 -11.70
C GLY A 236 -21.59 17.91 -11.63
N PRO A 237 -22.20 17.95 -10.43
CA PRO A 237 -23.63 17.67 -10.27
C PRO A 237 -24.52 18.65 -11.07
N SER A 238 -24.00 19.84 -11.38
CA SER A 238 -24.72 20.89 -12.12
C SER A 238 -24.50 20.85 -13.65
N SER A 239 -23.68 19.93 -14.18
CA SER A 239 -23.45 19.82 -15.63
C SER A 239 -24.49 18.86 -16.22
N PRO A 240 -25.44 19.33 -17.04
CA PRO A 240 -26.52 18.49 -17.58
C PRO A 240 -26.06 17.50 -18.67
N GLU A 241 -24.77 17.50 -19.02
CA GLU A 241 -24.25 16.60 -20.04
C GLU A 241 -24.06 15.19 -19.47
N HIS A 242 -24.68 14.23 -20.14
CA HIS A 242 -24.54 12.82 -19.80
C HIS A 242 -23.11 12.37 -20.15
N TYR A 243 -22.48 11.62 -19.25
CA TYR A 243 -21.23 10.96 -19.57
C TYR A 243 -21.43 10.02 -20.77
N PRO A 244 -20.39 9.80 -21.63
CA PRO A 244 -20.50 8.89 -22.77
C PRO A 244 -20.86 7.46 -22.39
N LYS A 245 -20.56 7.07 -21.14
CA LYS A 245 -20.89 5.77 -20.56
C LYS A 245 -21.85 6.00 -19.38
N PRO A 246 -22.99 5.29 -19.32
CA PRO A 246 -24.02 5.52 -18.30
C PRO A 246 -23.56 5.14 -16.89
N TRP A 247 -22.59 4.24 -16.75
CA TRP A 247 -22.02 3.80 -15.47
C TRP A 247 -20.89 4.69 -14.95
N LEU A 248 -20.37 5.62 -15.77
CA LEU A 248 -19.24 6.46 -15.39
C LEU A 248 -19.53 7.45 -14.24
N PRO A 249 -20.73 8.05 -14.09
CA PRO A 249 -21.05 8.83 -12.90
C PRO A 249 -20.90 8.03 -11.61
N GLU A 250 -21.45 6.81 -11.59
CA GLU A 250 -21.38 5.91 -10.42
C GLU A 250 -19.94 5.51 -10.11
N LEU A 251 -19.13 5.16 -11.12
CA LEU A 251 -17.71 4.89 -10.92
C LEU A 251 -16.95 6.10 -10.33
N MET A 252 -17.28 7.32 -10.78
CA MET A 252 -16.63 8.54 -10.30
C MET A 252 -16.93 8.81 -8.84
N GLU A 253 -18.21 8.73 -8.46
CA GLU A 253 -18.65 9.05 -7.10
C GLU A 253 -18.35 7.91 -6.12
N ASP A 254 -18.54 6.65 -6.51
CA ASP A 254 -18.48 5.51 -5.58
C ASP A 254 -17.08 4.89 -5.47
N GLN A 255 -16.22 5.07 -6.48
CA GLN A 255 -14.90 4.45 -6.50
C GLN A 255 -13.76 5.46 -6.61
N LEU A 256 -13.83 6.42 -7.55
CA LEU A 256 -12.75 7.39 -7.71
C LEU A 256 -12.73 8.42 -6.58
N ALA A 257 -13.88 8.98 -6.18
CA ALA A 257 -13.92 10.03 -5.16
C ALA A 257 -13.37 9.56 -3.80
N PRO A 258 -13.76 8.38 -3.25
CA PRO A 258 -13.19 7.88 -2.00
C PRO A 258 -11.69 7.61 -2.13
N LEU A 259 -11.26 6.97 -3.22
CA LEU A 259 -9.84 6.71 -3.46
C LEU A 259 -9.02 8.01 -3.55
N TYR A 260 -9.55 9.03 -4.22
CA TYR A 260 -8.87 10.31 -4.38
C TYR A 260 -8.76 11.06 -3.05
N LEU A 261 -9.83 11.02 -2.25
CA LEU A 261 -9.86 11.62 -0.91
C LEU A 261 -8.92 10.90 0.04
N ASP A 262 -8.92 9.56 0.05
CA ASP A 262 -8.10 8.75 0.97
C ASP A 262 -6.60 8.90 0.68
N GLU A 263 -6.22 8.92 -0.59
CA GLU A 263 -4.81 8.96 -0.99
C GLU A 263 -4.21 10.37 -0.94
N PHE A 264 -5.05 11.40 -1.09
CA PHE A 264 -4.56 12.77 -1.29
C PHE A 264 -5.24 13.86 -0.48
N GLY A 265 -6.28 13.54 0.30
CA GLY A 265 -7.01 14.52 1.11
C GLY A 265 -7.73 15.59 0.29
N ALA A 266 -7.99 15.35 -1.00
CA ALA A 266 -8.60 16.30 -1.92
C ALA A 266 -9.93 15.78 -2.47
N ASP A 267 -10.82 16.69 -2.88
CA ASP A 267 -12.08 16.34 -3.53
C ASP A 267 -11.97 16.34 -5.08
N LEU A 268 -12.92 15.68 -5.74
CA LEU A 268 -13.00 15.67 -7.21
C LEU A 268 -13.36 17.04 -7.81
N GLY A 269 -13.90 17.95 -7.02
CA GLY A 269 -14.17 19.33 -7.42
C GLY A 269 -12.87 20.07 -7.77
N ASN A 270 -11.83 19.91 -6.97
CA ASN A 270 -10.49 20.45 -7.24
C ASN A 270 -9.89 19.86 -8.52
N LEU A 271 -9.96 18.53 -8.69
CA LEU A 271 -9.49 17.86 -9.90
C LEU A 271 -10.21 18.41 -11.14
N ARG A 272 -11.55 18.47 -11.11
CA ARG A 272 -12.37 19.04 -12.18
C ARG A 272 -11.97 20.47 -12.52
N GLN A 273 -11.80 21.35 -11.53
CA GLN A 273 -11.38 22.73 -11.79
C GLN A 273 -10.01 22.76 -12.48
N SER A 274 -9.11 21.90 -12.03
CA SER A 274 -7.75 21.80 -12.57
C SER A 274 -7.69 21.18 -13.97
N GLN A 275 -8.62 20.28 -14.32
CA GLN A 275 -8.78 19.82 -15.71
C GLN A 275 -9.12 20.97 -16.65
N HIS A 276 -10.00 21.89 -16.23
CA HIS A 276 -10.37 23.05 -17.05
C HIS A 276 -9.29 24.11 -17.08
N GLY A 277 -8.69 24.44 -15.92
CA GLY A 277 -7.70 25.51 -15.81
C GLY A 277 -6.33 25.14 -16.37
N TYR A 278 -5.85 23.92 -16.10
CA TYR A 278 -4.53 23.48 -16.53
C TYR A 278 -4.57 22.50 -17.71
N GLY A 279 -5.73 21.98 -18.11
CA GLY A 279 -5.76 20.91 -19.11
C GLY A 279 -5.20 19.59 -18.57
N ILE A 280 -5.44 19.29 -17.28
CA ILE A 280 -5.10 17.99 -16.70
C ILE A 280 -5.93 16.91 -17.39
N LYS A 281 -5.27 15.83 -17.79
CA LYS A 281 -5.86 14.62 -18.33
C LYS A 281 -5.98 13.58 -17.23
N LEU A 282 -7.09 12.83 -17.24
CA LEU A 282 -7.34 11.72 -16.32
C LEU A 282 -7.42 10.42 -17.12
N THR A 283 -6.60 9.45 -16.74
CA THR A 283 -6.71 8.07 -17.22
C THR A 283 -7.19 7.17 -16.09
N LEU A 284 -8.19 6.35 -16.38
CA LEU A 284 -8.70 5.32 -15.47
C LEU A 284 -8.26 3.95 -15.97
N MET A 285 -7.88 3.09 -15.04
CA MET A 285 -7.58 1.68 -15.28
C MET A 285 -8.68 0.84 -14.66
N LEU A 286 -9.38 0.06 -15.47
CA LEU A 286 -10.59 -0.65 -15.10
C LEU A 286 -10.40 -2.15 -15.25
N LYS A 287 -11.02 -2.91 -14.36
CA LYS A 287 -11.22 -4.35 -14.52
C LYS A 287 -12.30 -4.58 -15.57
N GLU A 288 -12.14 -5.63 -16.36
CA GLU A 288 -13.15 -6.02 -17.34
C GLU A 288 -14.51 -6.23 -16.65
N ARG A 289 -15.57 -5.83 -17.37
CA ARG A 289 -16.94 -5.82 -16.91
C ARG A 289 -17.63 -7.13 -17.27
N VAL A 290 -18.35 -7.74 -16.31
CA VAL A 290 -19.45 -8.66 -16.61
C VAL A 290 -20.69 -7.81 -16.96
N ALA A 291 -21.40 -8.17 -18.03
CA ALA A 291 -22.47 -7.34 -18.61
C ALA A 291 -23.39 -6.71 -17.55
N ASP A 292 -23.66 -5.41 -17.70
CA ASP A 292 -24.51 -4.57 -16.85
C ASP A 292 -23.99 -4.11 -15.48
N GLU A 293 -22.78 -4.50 -15.03
CA GLU A 293 -22.20 -4.01 -13.76
C GLU A 293 -21.30 -2.76 -13.91
N VAL A 294 -21.18 -1.90 -12.90
CA VAL A 294 -20.16 -0.83 -12.94
C VAL A 294 -18.77 -1.49 -12.93
N PRO A 295 -17.87 -1.21 -13.89
CA PRO A 295 -16.54 -1.81 -13.88
C PRO A 295 -15.78 -1.43 -12.60
N GLU A 296 -14.90 -2.31 -12.14
CA GLU A 296 -14.10 -2.04 -10.95
C GLU A 296 -12.88 -1.17 -11.29
N LEU A 297 -12.66 -0.09 -10.53
CA LEU A 297 -11.51 0.79 -10.67
C LEU A 297 -10.26 0.14 -10.06
N LEU A 298 -9.28 -0.20 -10.91
CA LEU A 298 -7.99 -0.75 -10.50
C LEU A 298 -6.97 0.34 -10.15
N GLY A 299 -7.18 1.56 -10.64
CA GLY A 299 -6.36 2.73 -10.34
C GLY A 299 -6.57 3.87 -11.34
N PHE A 300 -5.91 4.99 -11.09
CA PHE A 300 -6.00 6.16 -11.97
C PHE A 300 -4.67 6.92 -12.06
N LEU A 301 -4.56 7.71 -13.11
CA LEU A 301 -3.44 8.63 -13.36
C LEU A 301 -3.99 9.99 -13.82
N ALA A 302 -3.71 11.04 -13.06
CA ALA A 302 -3.92 12.42 -13.47
C ALA A 302 -2.57 13.03 -13.89
N TYR A 303 -2.49 13.57 -15.09
CA TYR A 303 -1.24 14.10 -15.64
C TYR A 303 -1.48 15.28 -16.57
N LYS A 304 -0.43 16.05 -16.84
CA LYS A 304 -0.43 17.12 -17.82
C LYS A 304 0.74 16.99 -18.78
N SER A 305 0.44 17.14 -20.07
CA SER A 305 1.42 17.22 -21.14
C SER A 305 1.83 18.66 -21.41
N TRP A 306 3.13 18.87 -21.57
CA TRP A 306 3.74 20.17 -21.86
C TRP A 306 4.46 20.13 -23.21
N GLY A 307 4.42 21.26 -23.92
CA GLY A 307 5.18 21.50 -25.14
C GLY A 307 6.57 22.07 -24.86
N GLY A 308 7.19 22.67 -25.87
CA GLY A 308 8.50 23.33 -25.73
C GLY A 308 8.54 24.41 -24.63
N PRO A 309 9.74 24.79 -24.16
CA PRO A 309 11.06 24.31 -24.61
C PRO A 309 11.44 22.92 -24.09
N MET A 310 10.72 22.40 -23.10
CA MET A 310 10.96 21.10 -22.50
C MET A 310 9.70 20.22 -22.65
N PRO A 311 9.60 19.40 -23.70
CA PRO A 311 8.46 18.50 -23.87
C PRO A 311 8.46 17.47 -22.74
N CYS A 312 7.47 17.54 -21.86
CA CYS A 312 7.39 16.65 -20.70
C CYS A 312 5.95 16.33 -20.31
N VAL A 313 5.81 15.38 -19.41
CA VAL A 313 4.56 15.01 -18.75
C VAL A 313 4.77 15.16 -17.25
N SER A 314 4.04 16.09 -16.64
CA SER A 314 3.97 16.19 -15.18
C SER A 314 2.89 15.24 -14.69
N VAL A 315 3.25 14.27 -13.86
CA VAL A 315 2.28 13.40 -13.17
C VAL A 315 1.83 14.12 -11.91
N CYS A 316 0.54 14.46 -11.86
CA CYS A 316 -0.02 15.26 -10.78
C CYS A 316 -0.58 14.38 -9.66
N ALA A 317 -1.19 13.24 -10.01
CA ALA A 317 -1.65 12.25 -9.05
C ALA A 317 -1.67 10.85 -9.67
N VAL A 318 -1.30 9.84 -8.89
CA VAL A 318 -1.40 8.42 -9.27
C VAL A 318 -1.86 7.61 -8.07
N GLY A 319 -2.99 6.91 -8.21
CA GLY A 319 -3.60 6.16 -7.12
C GLY A 319 -3.94 4.74 -7.53
N VAL A 320 -3.69 3.79 -6.62
CA VAL A 320 -4.08 2.39 -6.75
C VAL A 320 -4.70 1.97 -5.41
N PRO A 321 -5.98 1.53 -5.40
CA PRO A 321 -6.63 1.06 -4.17
C PRO A 321 -5.75 0.06 -3.42
N SER A 322 -5.71 0.16 -2.09
CA SER A 322 -4.84 -0.67 -1.24
C SER A 322 -4.97 -2.18 -1.55
N ARG A 323 -6.18 -2.66 -1.82
CA ARG A 323 -6.47 -4.07 -2.20
C ARG A 323 -5.83 -4.53 -3.51
N PHE A 324 -5.40 -3.60 -4.35
CA PHE A 324 -4.79 -3.86 -5.66
C PHE A 324 -3.31 -3.46 -5.74
N ARG A 325 -2.73 -2.98 -4.63
CA ARG A 325 -1.30 -2.68 -4.56
C ARG A 325 -0.49 -3.98 -4.65
N GLY A 326 0.70 -3.88 -5.25
CA GLY A 326 1.56 -5.05 -5.45
C GLY A 326 1.23 -5.90 -6.68
N CYS A 327 0.11 -5.65 -7.38
CA CYS A 327 -0.28 -6.32 -8.62
C CYS A 327 0.32 -5.71 -9.90
N GLY A 328 1.18 -4.70 -9.77
CA GLY A 328 1.84 -4.05 -10.91
C GLY A 328 1.04 -2.93 -11.60
N TYR A 329 -0.18 -2.61 -11.14
CA TYR A 329 -1.00 -1.56 -11.76
C TYR A 329 -0.37 -0.16 -11.70
N GLY A 330 0.34 0.18 -10.61
CA GLY A 330 1.10 1.43 -10.55
C GLY A 330 2.16 1.53 -11.65
N ARG A 331 2.82 0.42 -12.01
CA ARG A 331 3.76 0.39 -13.15
C ARG A 331 3.01 0.61 -14.47
N ALA A 332 1.89 -0.06 -14.66
CA ALA A 332 1.09 0.07 -15.88
C ALA A 332 0.57 1.50 -16.09
N LEU A 333 0.12 2.17 -15.02
CA LEU A 333 -0.26 3.57 -15.05
C LEU A 333 0.93 4.47 -15.40
N MET A 334 2.10 4.27 -14.78
CA MET A 334 3.30 5.05 -15.14
C MET A 334 3.74 4.82 -16.59
N GLN A 335 3.52 3.63 -17.16
CA GLN A 335 3.78 3.38 -18.59
C GLN A 335 2.88 4.22 -19.50
N VAL A 336 1.66 4.59 -19.06
CA VAL A 336 0.81 5.54 -19.79
C VAL A 336 1.46 6.93 -19.81
N ALA A 337 1.97 7.40 -18.67
CA ALA A 337 2.70 8.68 -18.60
C ALA A 337 3.98 8.66 -19.47
N GLU A 338 4.73 7.56 -19.44
CA GLU A 338 5.95 7.37 -20.25
C GLU A 338 5.64 7.33 -21.74
N ALA A 339 4.56 6.65 -22.15
CA ALA A 339 4.10 6.63 -23.53
C ALA A 339 3.67 8.02 -24.00
N GLU A 340 2.97 8.78 -23.15
CA GLU A 340 2.60 10.16 -23.46
C GLU A 340 3.84 11.06 -23.53
N ALA A 341 4.82 10.90 -22.65
CA ALA A 341 6.08 11.64 -22.69
C ALA A 341 6.84 11.33 -23.99
N ALA A 342 7.00 10.06 -24.34
CA ALA A 342 7.59 9.62 -25.60
C ALA A 342 6.83 10.19 -26.82
N ARG A 343 5.51 10.35 -26.72
CA ARG A 343 4.66 10.90 -27.77
C ARG A 343 4.85 12.42 -27.92
N VAL A 344 4.99 13.17 -26.83
CA VAL A 344 5.21 14.64 -26.88
C VAL A 344 6.66 15.00 -27.14
N GLY A 345 7.59 14.09 -26.88
CA GLY A 345 9.00 14.23 -27.23
C GLY A 345 9.21 14.51 -28.72
N GLU A 346 10.26 15.25 -29.01
CA GLU A 346 10.68 15.60 -30.37
C GLU A 346 11.92 14.79 -30.77
N PRO A 347 12.22 14.66 -32.08
CA PRO A 347 13.41 13.93 -32.53
C PRO A 347 14.73 14.43 -31.92
N ARG A 348 14.77 15.70 -31.47
CA ARG A 348 15.95 16.35 -30.87
C ARG A 348 15.86 16.51 -29.35
N ALA A 349 14.70 16.23 -28.75
CA ALA A 349 14.47 16.41 -27.32
C ALA A 349 13.60 15.25 -26.81
N PRO A 350 14.18 14.28 -26.07
CA PRO A 350 13.38 13.18 -25.51
C PRO A 350 12.32 13.75 -24.58
N GLY A 351 11.15 13.11 -24.56
CA GLY A 351 10.14 13.45 -23.60
C GLY A 351 10.57 13.08 -22.19
N VAL A 352 10.15 13.85 -21.19
CA VAL A 352 10.47 13.58 -19.78
C VAL A 352 9.19 13.35 -19.00
N VAL A 353 9.14 12.34 -18.14
CA VAL A 353 8.10 12.21 -17.10
C VAL A 353 8.65 12.79 -15.81
N ARG A 354 7.89 13.67 -15.15
CA ARG A 354 8.30 14.40 -13.93
C ARG A 354 7.19 14.39 -12.88
N PHE A 355 7.56 14.27 -11.61
CA PHE A 355 6.64 14.38 -10.46
C PHE A 355 7.43 14.47 -9.15
N ARG A 356 6.73 14.76 -8.05
CA ARG A 356 7.30 14.63 -6.70
C ARG A 356 6.75 13.38 -6.01
N SER A 357 7.64 12.46 -5.69
CA SER A 357 7.33 11.20 -5.00
C SER A 357 7.24 11.43 -3.50
N LEU A 358 6.28 10.78 -2.83
CA LEU A 358 6.36 10.55 -1.39
C LEU A 358 7.70 9.85 -1.07
N ALA A 359 8.32 10.20 0.06
CA ALA A 359 9.61 9.61 0.48
C ALA A 359 9.54 8.07 0.56
N THR A 360 8.39 7.53 1.00
CA THR A 360 8.10 6.10 1.09
C THR A 360 7.98 5.41 -0.28
N ALA A 361 7.59 6.15 -1.33
CA ALA A 361 7.38 5.62 -2.67
C ALA A 361 8.62 5.72 -3.58
N VAL A 362 9.68 6.44 -3.17
CA VAL A 362 10.89 6.63 -3.98
C VAL A 362 11.53 5.30 -4.41
N GLY A 363 11.53 4.30 -3.52
CA GLY A 363 12.06 2.97 -3.83
C GLY A 363 11.29 2.26 -4.96
N PHE A 364 9.98 2.48 -5.07
CA PHE A 364 9.16 1.96 -6.15
C PHE A 364 9.53 2.60 -7.49
N TYR A 365 9.58 3.93 -7.56
CA TYR A 365 9.90 4.65 -8.80
C TYR A 365 11.35 4.46 -9.23
N SER A 366 12.29 4.36 -8.29
CA SER A 366 13.70 4.05 -8.62
C SER A 366 13.82 2.71 -9.35
N ARG A 367 13.05 1.69 -8.96
CA ARG A 367 13.00 0.40 -9.68
C ARG A 367 12.32 0.46 -11.05
N LEU A 368 11.50 1.48 -11.29
CA LEU A 368 10.97 1.74 -12.63
C LEU A 368 12.03 2.39 -13.52
N GLY A 369 13.06 3.04 -12.95
CA GLY A 369 14.10 3.76 -13.69
C GLY A 369 13.95 5.28 -13.60
N TYR A 370 13.24 5.79 -12.59
CA TYR A 370 13.19 7.22 -12.29
C TYR A 370 14.36 7.59 -11.39
N HIS A 371 14.92 8.78 -11.61
CA HIS A 371 16.04 9.31 -10.86
C HIS A 371 15.60 10.54 -10.08
N ARG A 372 16.24 10.78 -8.92
CA ARG A 372 16.01 12.01 -8.15
C ARG A 372 16.66 13.18 -8.88
N THR A 373 16.04 14.36 -8.80
CA THR A 373 16.62 15.61 -9.30
C THR A 373 17.01 16.52 -8.13
N ASP A 374 18.03 17.35 -8.33
CA ASP A 374 18.56 18.25 -7.29
C ASP A 374 17.85 19.62 -7.25
N GLU A 375 16.62 19.73 -7.79
CA GLU A 375 15.92 21.00 -7.99
C GLU A 375 15.62 21.78 -6.70
N ASP A 376 15.60 21.10 -5.57
CA ASP A 376 15.36 21.74 -4.27
C ASP A 376 16.61 22.49 -3.74
N ALA A 377 17.81 22.13 -4.19
CA ALA A 377 19.06 22.75 -3.70
C ALA A 377 19.19 24.23 -4.08
N GLU A 378 18.54 24.68 -5.16
CA GLU A 378 18.62 26.06 -5.62
C GLU A 378 17.54 26.97 -5.02
N THR A 379 16.45 26.42 -4.47
CA THR A 379 15.32 27.21 -3.96
C THR A 379 15.47 27.55 -2.46
N GLU A 380 16.30 26.82 -1.71
CA GLU A 380 16.44 26.97 -0.25
C GLU A 380 17.20 28.24 0.21
N GLY A 381 17.66 29.09 -0.70
CA GLY A 381 18.42 30.31 -0.37
C GLY A 381 17.64 31.42 0.37
N THR A 382 16.31 31.33 0.51
CA THR A 382 15.49 32.43 1.03
C THR A 382 14.37 32.01 1.99
N GLN A 383 14.36 30.77 2.49
CA GLN A 383 13.37 30.38 3.50
C GLN A 383 13.86 30.76 4.89
N GLU A 384 13.37 31.91 5.39
CA GLU A 384 13.43 32.28 6.81
C GLU A 384 12.99 31.08 7.64
N SER A 385 13.90 30.59 8.49
CA SER A 385 13.71 29.45 9.37
C SER A 385 12.48 29.65 10.26
N VAL A 386 11.35 29.05 9.89
CA VAL A 386 10.16 29.00 10.74
C VAL A 386 10.52 28.16 11.98
N PRO A 387 10.34 28.67 13.20
CA PRO A 387 10.75 27.98 14.41
C PRO A 387 9.96 26.67 14.56
N THR A 388 10.69 25.57 14.54
CA THR A 388 10.23 24.18 14.61
C THR A 388 9.76 23.89 16.04
N GLY A 389 8.49 24.16 16.31
CA GLY A 389 7.83 23.81 17.56
C GLY A 389 7.18 22.43 17.47
N SER A 390 7.53 21.56 18.43
CA SER A 390 6.99 20.22 18.72
C SER A 390 7.23 19.08 17.71
N GLN A 391 8.06 18.14 18.19
CA GLN A 391 8.35 16.79 17.73
C GLN A 391 7.08 15.91 17.82
N ASP A 392 6.76 15.17 16.75
CA ASP A 392 6.30 13.76 16.76
C ASP A 392 5.49 13.32 15.51
N SER A 393 5.29 14.19 14.50
CA SER A 393 4.72 13.74 13.21
C SER A 393 5.80 13.24 12.25
N ASP A 394 6.11 11.94 12.31
CA ASP A 394 6.83 11.20 11.25
C ASP A 394 6.08 11.22 9.88
N GLU A 395 5.00 12.00 9.73
CA GLU A 395 4.10 12.03 8.56
C GLU A 395 4.47 13.06 7.49
N ASP A 396 5.31 14.06 7.79
CA ASP A 396 5.60 15.15 6.84
C ASP A 396 7.02 15.06 6.23
N ALA A 397 7.43 13.86 5.82
CA ALA A 397 8.66 13.74 5.04
C ALA A 397 8.48 14.48 3.69
N PRO A 398 9.42 15.37 3.31
CA PRO A 398 9.27 16.17 2.10
C PRO A 398 9.19 15.26 0.86
N CYS A 399 8.30 15.62 -0.06
CA CYS A 399 8.21 14.95 -1.36
C CYS A 399 9.52 15.15 -2.15
N VAL A 400 10.00 14.09 -2.79
CA VAL A 400 11.27 14.03 -3.52
C VAL A 400 11.00 14.17 -5.01
N PRO A 401 11.57 15.16 -5.71
CA PRO A 401 11.37 15.32 -7.14
C PRO A 401 12.07 14.17 -7.89
N MET A 402 11.36 13.59 -8.85
CA MET A 402 11.82 12.46 -9.64
C MET A 402 11.49 12.65 -11.11
N GLU A 403 12.40 12.20 -11.97
CA GLU A 403 12.20 12.25 -13.41
C GLU A 403 12.68 10.99 -14.14
N ARG A 404 12.15 10.79 -15.35
CA ARG A 404 12.59 9.76 -16.28
C ARG A 404 12.53 10.25 -17.71
N PHE A 405 13.61 10.03 -18.45
CA PHE A 405 13.65 10.28 -19.89
C PHE A 405 13.02 9.12 -20.67
N CYS A 406 12.14 9.46 -21.59
CA CYS A 406 11.46 8.53 -22.49
C CYS A 406 11.97 8.73 -23.91
N ALA A 407 12.48 7.66 -24.51
CA ALA A 407 12.89 7.69 -25.91
C ALA A 407 11.67 8.05 -26.78
N PRO A 408 11.83 8.89 -27.81
CA PRO A 408 10.74 9.21 -28.71
C PRO A 408 10.17 7.94 -29.33
N ALA A 409 8.84 7.87 -29.45
CA ALA A 409 8.18 6.74 -30.09
C ALA A 409 8.72 6.59 -31.51
N GLY A 410 9.43 5.49 -31.79
CA GLY A 410 10.14 5.31 -33.06
C GLY A 410 9.22 5.50 -34.25
N SER A 411 9.53 6.46 -35.12
CA SER A 411 8.94 6.83 -36.43
C SER A 411 7.47 6.50 -36.71
N ALA A 412 6.61 6.39 -35.70
CA ALA A 412 5.20 6.10 -35.90
C ALA A 412 4.61 7.28 -36.71
N PRO A 413 3.81 6.99 -37.76
CA PRO A 413 3.21 8.05 -38.56
C PRO A 413 2.44 9.00 -37.65
N PRO A 414 2.52 10.33 -37.90
CA PRO A 414 1.87 11.31 -37.05
C PRO A 414 0.36 11.02 -37.00
N SER A 415 -0.09 10.52 -35.85
CA SER A 415 -1.52 10.44 -35.55
C SER A 415 -2.11 11.86 -35.50
N ALA A 416 -3.43 11.94 -35.65
CA ALA A 416 -4.28 13.13 -35.77
C ALA A 416 -3.72 14.48 -35.26
N PRO A 417 -4.06 15.61 -35.92
CA PRO A 417 -3.58 16.93 -35.54
C PRO A 417 -3.77 17.18 -34.04
N ARG A 418 -2.65 17.49 -33.37
CA ARG A 418 -2.61 17.66 -31.92
C ARG A 418 -3.14 19.04 -31.56
N SER A 419 -3.94 19.11 -30.50
CA SER A 419 -4.19 20.38 -29.83
C SER A 419 -2.84 21.00 -29.44
N PRO A 420 -2.67 22.33 -29.62
CA PRO A 420 -1.43 23.00 -29.27
C PRO A 420 -1.13 22.76 -27.79
N LEU A 421 0.04 22.20 -27.49
CA LEU A 421 0.47 21.99 -26.11
C LEU A 421 0.86 23.33 -25.50
N GLN A 422 0.48 23.55 -24.25
CA GLN A 422 0.94 24.71 -23.50
C GLN A 422 2.45 24.64 -23.30
N ALA A 423 3.13 25.76 -23.47
CA ALA A 423 4.56 25.85 -23.20
C ALA A 423 4.85 25.48 -21.73
N TRP A 424 5.95 24.77 -21.51
CA TRP A 424 6.36 24.39 -20.16
C TRP A 424 6.76 25.63 -19.34
N SER A 425 6.37 25.64 -18.06
CA SER A 425 6.73 26.69 -17.09
C SER A 425 7.13 26.03 -15.77
N PRO A 426 8.34 26.29 -15.23
CA PRO A 426 8.80 25.65 -13.99
C PRO A 426 7.83 25.84 -12.82
N ARG A 427 7.30 27.07 -12.66
CA ARG A 427 6.39 27.41 -11.56
C ARG A 427 5.07 26.65 -11.65
N ARG A 428 4.48 26.58 -12.85
CA ARG A 428 3.21 25.86 -13.05
C ARG A 428 3.40 24.35 -13.00
N ALA A 429 4.51 23.83 -13.53
CA ALA A 429 4.85 22.42 -13.46
C ALA A 429 5.05 21.97 -12.02
N ARG A 430 5.89 22.68 -11.25
CA ARG A 430 6.13 22.40 -9.83
C ARG A 430 4.83 22.37 -9.03
N HIS A 431 4.00 23.39 -9.21
CA HIS A 431 2.69 23.46 -8.53
C HIS A 431 1.80 22.25 -8.83
N LEU A 432 1.82 21.73 -10.05
CA LEU A 432 1.06 20.52 -10.39
C LEU A 432 1.70 19.24 -9.82
N GLU A 433 3.03 19.20 -9.76
CA GLU A 433 3.83 18.06 -9.29
C GLU A 433 3.85 17.94 -7.75
N ASP A 434 3.54 19.02 -7.02
CA ASP A 434 3.47 19.06 -5.55
C ASP A 434 2.24 18.30 -4.99
N GLY A 435 1.25 17.98 -5.83
CA GLY A 435 0.09 17.17 -5.47
C GLY A 435 -1.24 17.91 -5.60
N PRO A 436 -2.37 17.22 -5.33
CA PRO A 436 -3.70 17.62 -5.80
C PRO A 436 -4.43 18.70 -5.01
N THR A 437 -3.71 19.48 -4.21
CA THR A 437 -4.21 20.72 -3.62
C THR A 437 -3.94 21.90 -4.55
N TRP A 438 -4.23 21.72 -5.84
CA TRP A 438 -3.89 22.71 -6.86
C TRP A 438 -4.72 23.97 -6.67
N LEU A 439 -4.04 25.10 -6.50
CA LEU A 439 -4.62 26.42 -6.66
C LEU A 439 -5.18 26.59 -8.09
N PRO A 440 -6.27 27.37 -8.23
CA PRO A 440 -6.83 27.76 -9.54
C PRO A 440 -5.76 28.33 -10.49
N ALA A 441 -5.90 28.08 -11.79
CA ALA A 441 -4.88 28.45 -12.80
C ALA A 441 -4.65 29.96 -12.91
N ASP A 442 -5.67 30.76 -12.62
CA ASP A 442 -5.66 32.22 -12.53
C ASP A 442 -4.79 32.75 -11.38
N ALA A 443 -4.52 31.95 -10.34
CA ALA A 443 -3.60 32.33 -9.26
C ALA A 443 -2.14 32.50 -9.73
N PHE A 444 -1.80 32.03 -10.94
CA PHE A 444 -0.46 32.09 -11.52
C PHE A 444 -0.33 33.09 -12.68
N GLU A 445 -1.37 33.85 -12.98
CA GLU A 445 -1.22 35.01 -13.85
C GLU A 445 -0.41 36.04 -13.07
N LEU A 446 0.88 36.16 -13.42
CA LEU A 446 1.65 37.31 -12.97
C LEU A 446 0.85 38.54 -13.39
N PRO A 447 0.63 39.53 -12.49
CA PRO A 447 0.00 40.77 -12.88
C PRO A 447 0.75 41.26 -14.11
N GLU A 448 0.04 41.29 -15.24
CA GLU A 448 0.56 41.68 -16.53
C GLU A 448 1.32 42.97 -16.27
N ALA A 449 2.65 42.93 -16.39
CA ALA A 449 3.50 44.02 -15.93
C ALA A 449 2.95 45.29 -16.53
N ALA A 450 2.37 46.15 -15.68
CA ALA A 450 1.65 47.34 -16.13
C ALA A 450 2.62 48.14 -17.01
N ALA A 451 2.37 48.07 -18.32
CA ALA A 451 3.23 48.64 -19.34
C ALA A 451 3.09 50.16 -19.39
#